data_AF-A0A836QKK9-F1
#
_entry.id   AF-A0A836QKK9-F1
#
_cell.length_a   1.000
_cell.length_b   1.000
_cell.length_c   1.000
_cell.angle_alpha   90.00
_cell.angle_beta   90.00
_cell.angle_gamma   90.00
#
_symmetry.space_group_name_H-M   'P 1'
#
loop_
_entity.id
_entity.type
_entity.pdbx_description
1 polymer ?
#
loop_
_entity_poly.entity_id
_entity_poly.type
_entity_poly.pdbx_seq_one_letter_code
_entity_poly.pdbx_strand_id
1 'polypeptide(L)'
;METEYGVPTASVHTDVFEPLARAQALSRGMPKQRLVFVPQPVMGKSPVELRAYVDGNDPTTGRPFMTEVLEALTRPVSSEETEVVSFDRSTPRLCEPDSEDNLHELFLRENWTDKLPIVLPTEARVEAMLKGTSRDPDQVVGQMRPTAPREAWEYTVAKVAVNAVMAGARPEYFPAILALASTQVTARPSTTSSAAAMAVVNGPIREQIGMNWGVGAMGPYNHANATIGRAYGLLSQNGQGGSLPLHTYLGSQGNGYAYGSICYAENEERSPWKPFHVRQGFEFDDSTVSVFSGCRSTAYTLGLRKKHWQTHVIQMLRGMDPHETPTLVLDPITAHQFVDRGGFDTVDTLIDW
;
A
#
# COMPACT_ATOMS: atom_id res chain seq x y z
N MET A 1 28.74 8.12 -3.71
CA MET A 1 29.96 7.71 -4.46
C MET A 1 30.34 8.76 -5.48
N GLU A 2 29.52 8.98 -6.51
CA GLU A 2 29.84 9.97 -7.57
C GLU A 2 29.81 11.41 -7.04
N THR A 3 28.69 11.85 -6.47
CA THR A 3 28.49 13.22 -6.01
C THR A 3 29.38 13.62 -4.83
N GLU A 4 29.49 12.76 -3.83
CA GLU A 4 30.21 13.06 -2.57
C GLU A 4 31.72 12.79 -2.67
N TYR A 5 32.13 11.74 -3.39
CA TYR A 5 33.52 11.27 -3.41
C TYR A 5 34.17 11.37 -4.79
N GLY A 6 33.45 11.81 -5.83
CA GLY A 6 33.98 11.90 -7.20
C GLY A 6 34.30 10.55 -7.83
N VAL A 7 33.82 9.43 -7.25
CA VAL A 7 34.13 8.08 -7.71
C VAL A 7 33.13 7.66 -8.79
N PRO A 8 33.56 7.36 -10.03
CA PRO A 8 32.68 6.86 -11.07
C PRO A 8 31.94 5.59 -10.65
N THR A 9 30.64 5.51 -10.93
CA THR A 9 29.86 4.29 -10.72
C THR A 9 29.04 3.94 -11.96
N ALA A 10 28.57 2.69 -12.02
CA ALA A 10 27.65 2.22 -13.03
C ALA A 10 26.52 1.47 -12.33
N SER A 11 25.30 1.98 -12.41
CA SER A 11 24.14 1.31 -11.82
C SER A 11 23.50 0.40 -12.88
N VAL A 12 23.53 -0.91 -12.63
CA VAL A 12 22.98 -1.93 -13.53
C VAL A 12 21.54 -2.24 -13.14
N HIS A 13 20.64 -2.13 -14.11
CA HIS A 13 19.22 -2.41 -13.95
C HIS A 13 18.72 -3.32 -15.08
N THR A 14 17.47 -3.75 -15.01
CA THR A 14 16.78 -4.33 -16.17
C THR A 14 15.98 -3.26 -16.91
N ASP A 15 15.87 -3.43 -18.22
CA ASP A 15 15.27 -2.50 -19.17
C ASP A 15 13.84 -2.06 -18.82
N VAL A 16 13.02 -2.98 -18.32
CA VAL A 16 11.65 -2.67 -17.87
C VAL A 16 11.58 -1.64 -16.74
N PHE A 17 12.68 -1.44 -16.01
CA PHE A 17 12.79 -0.45 -14.93
C PHE A 17 13.53 0.83 -15.35
N GLU A 18 13.82 1.06 -16.63
CA GLU A 18 14.48 2.29 -17.08
C GLU A 18 13.74 3.56 -16.62
N PRO A 19 12.42 3.73 -16.86
CA PRO A 19 11.72 4.93 -16.42
C PRO A 19 11.80 5.14 -14.90
N LEU A 20 11.76 4.04 -14.14
CA LEU A 20 11.85 4.04 -12.70
C LEU A 20 13.25 4.45 -12.21
N ALA A 21 14.30 3.87 -12.76
CA ALA A 21 15.68 4.15 -12.39
C ALA A 21 16.01 5.63 -12.64
N ARG A 22 15.60 6.17 -13.79
CA ARG A 22 15.76 7.59 -14.12
C ARG A 22 14.97 8.49 -13.18
N ALA A 23 13.70 8.17 -12.90
CA ALA A 23 12.87 8.94 -11.97
C ALA A 23 13.44 8.93 -10.55
N GLN A 24 14.02 7.80 -10.11
CA GLN A 24 14.64 7.68 -8.80
C GLN A 24 15.94 8.50 -8.71
N ALA A 25 16.79 8.42 -9.73
CA ALA A 25 18.01 9.22 -9.82
C ALA A 25 17.69 10.73 -9.77
N LEU A 26 16.71 11.16 -10.58
CA LEU A 26 16.20 12.55 -10.57
C LEU A 26 15.69 12.96 -9.18
N SER A 27 14.86 12.12 -8.53
CA SER A 27 14.29 12.44 -7.21
C SER A 27 15.34 12.62 -6.11
N ARG A 28 16.51 12.00 -6.29
CA ARG A 28 17.67 12.12 -5.40
C ARG A 28 18.63 13.24 -5.81
N GLY A 29 18.24 14.07 -6.78
CA GLY A 29 19.07 15.17 -7.29
C GLY A 29 20.24 14.73 -8.17
N MET A 30 20.22 13.50 -8.69
CA MET A 30 21.27 12.92 -9.54
C MET A 30 20.75 12.64 -10.97
N PRO A 31 20.22 13.63 -11.71
CA PRO A 31 19.57 13.41 -13.00
C PRO A 31 20.50 12.81 -14.07
N LYS A 32 21.81 12.98 -13.91
CA LYS A 32 22.86 12.51 -14.83
C LYS A 32 23.56 11.24 -14.35
N GLN A 33 22.98 10.52 -13.39
CA GLN A 33 23.53 9.25 -12.93
C GLN A 33 23.72 8.27 -14.11
N ARG A 34 24.85 7.57 -14.12
CA ARG A 34 25.20 6.60 -15.16
C ARG A 34 24.42 5.29 -14.93
N LEU A 35 23.43 5.04 -15.78
CA LEU A 35 22.57 3.85 -15.75
C LEU A 35 22.84 2.99 -16.98
N VAL A 36 22.93 1.68 -16.78
CA VAL A 36 23.04 0.68 -17.85
C VAL A 36 22.04 -0.45 -17.61
N PHE A 37 21.56 -1.06 -18.68
CA PHE A 37 20.42 -1.97 -18.65
C PHE A 37 20.72 -3.30 -19.32
N VAL A 38 20.12 -4.36 -18.78
CA VAL A 38 20.06 -5.69 -19.37
C VAL A 38 18.59 -6.11 -19.59
N PRO A 39 18.30 -7.11 -20.43
CA PRO A 39 16.93 -7.57 -20.61
C PRO A 39 16.30 -8.16 -19.33
N GLN A 40 15.00 -7.93 -19.13
CA GLN A 40 14.13 -8.65 -18.18
C GLN A 40 13.54 -9.92 -18.85
N PRO A 41 13.38 -11.07 -18.16
CA PRO A 41 13.63 -11.31 -16.73
C PRO A 41 15.04 -11.84 -16.44
N VAL A 42 15.57 -11.52 -15.26
CA VAL A 42 16.80 -12.10 -14.72
C VAL A 42 16.50 -13.37 -13.90
N MET A 43 15.41 -13.34 -13.13
CA MET A 43 14.99 -14.48 -12.31
C MET A 43 14.54 -15.66 -13.17
N GLY A 44 15.02 -16.86 -12.84
CA GLY A 44 14.68 -18.10 -13.55
C GLY A 44 15.49 -18.35 -14.82
N LYS A 45 16.46 -17.49 -15.15
CA LYS A 45 17.37 -17.67 -16.29
C LYS A 45 18.57 -18.55 -15.93
N SER A 46 19.02 -19.34 -16.91
CA SER A 46 20.23 -20.15 -16.79
C SER A 46 21.50 -19.27 -16.83
N PRO A 47 22.65 -19.76 -16.32
CA PRO A 47 23.91 -19.03 -16.43
C PRO A 47 24.31 -18.65 -17.87
N VAL A 48 23.97 -19.48 -18.86
CA VAL A 48 24.27 -19.22 -20.28
C VAL A 48 23.41 -18.07 -20.81
N GLU A 49 22.12 -18.04 -20.49
CA GLU A 49 21.22 -16.93 -20.86
C GLU A 49 21.65 -15.62 -20.21
N LEU A 50 22.00 -15.65 -18.92
CA LEU A 50 22.50 -14.46 -18.21
C LEU A 50 23.84 -13.98 -18.78
N ARG A 51 24.71 -14.90 -19.20
CA ARG A 51 25.95 -14.53 -19.88
C ARG A 51 25.68 -13.84 -21.22
N ALA A 52 24.68 -14.32 -21.97
CA ALA A 52 24.26 -13.66 -23.20
C ALA A 52 23.73 -12.23 -22.99
N TYR A 53 23.18 -11.91 -21.80
CA TYR A 53 22.80 -10.53 -21.47
C TYR A 53 24.04 -9.65 -21.28
N VAL A 54 25.07 -10.17 -20.60
CA VAL A 54 26.34 -9.46 -20.39
C VAL A 54 27.10 -9.24 -21.70
N ASP A 55 27.17 -10.28 -22.54
CA ASP A 55 27.89 -10.23 -23.82
C ASP A 55 27.07 -9.54 -24.94
N GLY A 56 25.78 -9.27 -24.69
CA GLY A 56 24.86 -8.65 -25.63
C GLY A 56 24.88 -7.12 -25.58
N ASN A 57 23.81 -6.53 -26.12
CA ASN A 57 23.61 -5.09 -26.11
C ASN A 57 22.69 -4.67 -24.97
N ASP A 58 22.92 -3.47 -24.45
CA ASP A 58 21.94 -2.76 -23.63
C ASP A 58 20.69 -2.51 -24.51
N PRO A 59 19.51 -3.00 -24.10
CA PRO A 59 18.29 -2.89 -24.88
C PRO A 59 17.75 -1.45 -24.98
N THR A 60 18.19 -0.53 -24.12
CA THR A 60 17.77 0.88 -24.13
C THR A 60 18.61 1.72 -25.08
N THR A 61 19.91 1.44 -25.19
CA THR A 61 20.84 2.22 -26.02
C THR A 61 21.22 1.52 -27.34
N GLY A 62 21.08 0.20 -27.40
CA GLY A 62 21.54 -0.65 -28.49
C GLY A 62 23.06 -0.87 -28.55
N ARG A 63 23.84 -0.37 -27.59
CA ARG A 63 25.31 -0.53 -27.56
C ARG A 63 25.72 -1.77 -26.77
N PRO A 64 26.94 -2.32 -26.97
CA PRO A 64 27.40 -3.47 -26.19
C PRO A 64 27.43 -3.16 -24.69
N PHE A 65 26.70 -3.93 -23.89
CA PHE A 65 26.44 -3.65 -22.47
C PHE A 65 27.74 -3.45 -21.67
N MET A 66 28.69 -4.38 -21.80
CA MET A 66 29.96 -4.30 -21.08
C MET A 66 30.83 -3.11 -21.52
N THR A 67 30.67 -2.62 -22.74
CA THR A 67 31.37 -1.39 -23.16
C THR A 67 30.85 -0.20 -22.38
N GLU A 68 29.53 -0.08 -22.23
CA GLU A 68 28.92 1.02 -21.46
C GLU A 68 29.27 0.96 -19.97
N VAL A 69 29.28 -0.25 -19.38
CA VAL A 69 29.73 -0.46 -17.99
C VAL A 69 31.18 0.02 -17.82
N LEU A 70 32.08 -0.38 -18.73
CA LEU A 70 33.48 0.04 -18.67
C LEU A 70 33.63 1.55 -18.85
N GLU A 71 32.92 2.15 -19.81
CA GLU A 71 32.92 3.61 -20.00
C GLU A 71 32.44 4.34 -18.74
N ALA A 72 31.35 3.85 -18.13
CA ALA A 72 30.77 4.44 -16.93
C ALA A 72 31.71 4.35 -15.71
N LEU A 73 32.49 3.28 -15.59
CA LEU A 73 33.42 3.09 -14.47
C LEU A 73 34.79 3.76 -14.69
N THR A 74 35.21 3.98 -15.93
CA THR A 74 36.58 4.46 -16.24
C THR A 74 36.65 5.92 -16.65
N ARG A 75 35.56 6.52 -17.15
CA ARG A 75 35.54 7.94 -17.47
C ARG A 75 35.46 8.76 -16.17
N PRO A 76 36.25 9.82 -16.01
CA PRO A 76 36.13 10.75 -14.89
C PRO A 76 34.69 11.25 -14.75
N VAL A 77 34.22 11.47 -13.52
CA VAL A 77 32.93 12.12 -13.27
C VAL A 77 33.06 13.60 -13.62
N SER A 78 32.18 14.11 -14.48
CA SER A 78 32.17 15.52 -14.85
C SER A 78 31.57 16.40 -13.75
N SER A 79 31.84 17.70 -13.80
CA SER A 79 31.22 18.68 -12.89
C SER A 79 29.69 18.70 -13.02
N GLU A 80 29.18 18.45 -14.21
CA GLU A 80 27.74 18.35 -14.46
C GLU A 80 27.10 17.11 -13.83
N GLU A 81 27.82 15.99 -13.76
CA GLU A 81 27.34 14.75 -13.14
C GLU A 81 27.37 14.78 -11.61
N THR A 82 28.16 15.69 -11.03
CA THR A 82 28.23 15.91 -9.58
C THR A 82 27.29 17.03 -9.11
N GLU A 83 26.65 17.75 -10.02
CA GLU A 83 25.70 18.80 -9.67
C GLU A 83 24.42 18.20 -9.08
N VAL A 84 24.16 18.52 -7.81
CA VAL A 84 22.92 18.12 -7.13
C VAL A 84 21.83 19.12 -7.47
N VAL A 85 20.79 18.66 -8.15
CA VAL A 85 19.63 19.49 -8.46
C VAL A 85 18.61 19.40 -7.31
N SER A 86 18.22 20.56 -6.78
CA SER A 86 17.09 20.70 -5.87
C SER A 86 15.87 21.24 -6.60
N PHE A 87 14.68 20.72 -6.27
CA PHE A 87 13.42 21.19 -6.84
C PHE A 87 12.63 21.93 -5.77
N ASP A 88 12.00 23.06 -6.14
CA ASP A 88 10.92 23.59 -5.31
C ASP A 88 9.75 22.61 -5.35
N ARG A 89 9.30 22.21 -4.16
CA ARG A 89 8.20 21.26 -3.96
C ARG A 89 6.99 21.93 -3.33
N SER A 90 7.00 23.27 -3.25
CA SER A 90 5.83 24.03 -2.83
C SER A 90 4.70 23.78 -3.83
N THR A 91 3.52 23.45 -3.30
CA THR A 91 2.30 23.32 -4.10
C THR A 91 1.27 24.29 -3.54
N PRO A 92 0.50 24.99 -4.40
CA PRO A 92 -0.63 25.78 -3.95
C PRO A 92 -1.57 24.91 -3.12
N ARG A 93 -2.06 25.46 -2.00
CA ARG A 93 -3.01 24.76 -1.12
C ARG A 93 -4.36 24.52 -1.80
N LEU A 94 -4.78 25.44 -2.68
CA LEU A 94 -6.07 25.42 -3.35
C LEU A 94 -5.86 25.28 -4.86
N CYS A 95 -6.78 24.58 -5.51
CA CYS A 95 -6.93 24.62 -6.97
C CYS A 95 -7.61 25.94 -7.37
N GLU A 96 -7.39 26.37 -8.61
CA GLU A 96 -8.16 27.46 -9.17
C GLU A 96 -9.66 27.10 -9.20
N PRO A 97 -10.56 28.03 -8.81
CA PRO A 97 -12.00 27.79 -8.86
C PRO A 97 -12.48 27.50 -10.29
N ASP A 98 -13.32 26.48 -10.43
CA ASP A 98 -13.93 26.10 -11.71
C ASP A 98 -15.28 25.37 -11.45
N SER A 99 -15.97 24.95 -12.50
CA SER A 99 -17.15 24.11 -12.43
C SER A 99 -16.83 22.75 -11.80
N GLU A 100 -17.85 22.12 -11.18
CA GLU A 100 -17.71 20.81 -10.54
C GLU A 100 -17.21 19.73 -11.51
N ASP A 101 -17.73 19.71 -12.74
CA ASP A 101 -17.31 18.78 -13.79
C ASP A 101 -15.82 18.97 -14.15
N ASN A 102 -15.39 20.22 -14.36
CA ASN A 102 -13.98 20.53 -14.66
C ASN A 102 -13.05 20.14 -13.51
N LEU A 103 -13.46 20.36 -12.26
CA LEU A 103 -12.69 19.96 -11.08
C LEU A 103 -12.62 18.44 -10.94
N HIS A 104 -13.68 17.71 -11.25
CA HIS A 104 -13.64 16.25 -11.31
C HIS A 104 -12.68 15.74 -12.38
N GLU A 105 -12.73 16.32 -13.59
CA GLU A 105 -11.79 16.01 -14.67
C GLU A 105 -10.34 16.33 -14.29
N LEU A 106 -10.11 17.46 -13.62
CA LEU A 106 -8.81 17.83 -13.08
C LEU A 106 -8.28 16.74 -12.13
N PHE A 107 -9.04 16.36 -11.11
CA PHE A 107 -8.60 15.34 -10.14
C PHE A 107 -8.33 13.99 -10.80
N LEU A 108 -9.10 13.62 -11.83
CA LEU A 108 -8.88 12.41 -12.63
C LEU A 108 -7.58 12.48 -13.44
N ARG A 109 -7.35 13.60 -14.13
CA ARG A 109 -6.18 13.85 -14.96
C ARG A 109 -4.90 13.87 -14.14
N GLU A 110 -4.91 14.57 -12.99
CA GLU A 110 -3.75 14.70 -12.10
C GLU A 110 -3.50 13.44 -11.24
N ASN A 111 -4.35 12.41 -11.35
CA ASN A 111 -4.26 11.18 -10.55
C ASN A 111 -4.37 11.40 -9.04
N TRP A 112 -5.14 12.40 -8.60
CA TRP A 112 -5.41 12.64 -7.18
C TRP A 112 -6.54 11.76 -6.64
N THR A 113 -7.27 11.09 -7.54
CA THR A 113 -8.30 10.10 -7.22
C THR A 113 -7.85 8.68 -7.58
N ASP A 114 -8.55 7.69 -7.04
CA ASP A 114 -8.45 6.26 -7.34
C ASP A 114 -9.18 5.86 -8.63
N LYS A 115 -9.55 6.83 -9.49
CA LYS A 115 -10.36 6.66 -10.72
C LYS A 115 -11.84 6.42 -10.50
N LEU A 116 -12.29 6.33 -9.25
CA LEU A 116 -13.71 6.39 -8.91
C LEU A 116 -14.14 7.84 -8.68
N PRO A 117 -15.45 8.16 -8.80
CA PRO A 117 -15.97 9.47 -8.43
C PRO A 117 -15.65 9.81 -6.98
N ILE A 118 -15.37 11.09 -6.70
CA ILE A 118 -15.04 11.59 -5.36
C ILE A 118 -16.07 12.64 -4.94
N VAL A 119 -16.11 12.96 -3.65
CA VAL A 119 -16.69 14.24 -3.20
C VAL A 119 -15.60 15.30 -3.27
N LEU A 120 -15.82 16.40 -3.99
CA LEU A 120 -14.80 17.47 -4.07
C LEU A 120 -14.52 18.04 -2.66
N PRO A 121 -13.24 18.08 -2.22
CA PRO A 121 -12.86 18.45 -0.86
C PRO A 121 -12.79 19.97 -0.70
N THR A 122 -13.94 20.65 -0.79
CA THR A 122 -14.03 22.09 -0.54
C THR A 122 -13.66 22.42 0.90
N GLU A 123 -13.20 23.65 1.15
CA GLU A 123 -12.80 24.09 2.49
C GLU A 123 -13.88 23.86 3.55
N ALA A 124 -15.15 24.16 3.22
CA ALA A 124 -16.28 23.93 4.12
C ALA A 124 -16.49 22.43 4.45
N ARG A 125 -16.29 21.53 3.49
CA ARG A 125 -16.42 20.08 3.72
C ARG A 125 -15.24 19.55 4.54
N VAL A 126 -14.04 20.06 4.31
CA VAL A 126 -12.84 19.73 5.09
C VAL A 126 -12.98 20.23 6.53
N GLU A 127 -13.46 21.46 6.73
CA GLU A 127 -13.77 22.00 8.06
C GLU A 127 -14.81 21.16 8.79
N ALA A 128 -15.88 20.73 8.10
CA ALA A 128 -16.86 19.83 8.67
C ALA A 128 -16.26 18.46 9.06
N MET A 129 -15.37 17.90 8.23
CA MET A 129 -14.65 16.66 8.53
C MET A 129 -13.75 16.79 9.76
N LEU A 130 -13.05 17.92 9.89
CA LEU A 130 -12.14 18.20 11.01
C LEU A 130 -12.86 18.26 12.35
N LYS A 131 -14.17 18.52 12.39
CA LYS A 131 -14.98 18.43 13.63
C LYS A 131 -15.03 17.01 14.21
N GLY A 132 -14.67 15.99 13.43
CA GLY A 132 -14.52 14.61 13.90
C GLY A 132 -13.27 14.36 14.76
N THR A 133 -12.43 15.37 15.00
CA THR A 133 -11.25 15.24 15.86
C THR A 133 -11.01 16.50 16.68
N SER A 134 -10.29 16.37 17.80
CA SER A 134 -9.75 17.49 18.58
C SER A 134 -8.29 17.82 18.21
N ARG A 135 -7.68 17.05 17.30
CA ARG A 135 -6.29 17.27 16.86
C ARG A 135 -6.18 18.51 15.99
N ASP A 136 -5.05 19.20 16.11
CA ASP A 136 -4.75 20.38 15.30
C ASP A 136 -4.64 20.01 13.81
N PRO A 137 -5.33 20.72 12.89
CA PRO A 137 -5.26 20.46 11.44
C PRO A 137 -3.84 20.47 10.85
N ASP A 138 -2.92 21.25 11.42
CA ASP A 138 -1.53 21.37 10.96
C ASP A 138 -0.60 20.35 11.65
N GLN A 139 -1.11 19.60 12.63
CA GLN A 139 -0.34 18.53 13.26
C GLN A 139 0.03 17.45 12.23
N VAL A 140 1.32 17.13 12.16
CA VAL A 140 1.83 15.98 11.42
C VAL A 140 1.27 14.69 12.02
N VAL A 141 0.64 13.88 11.18
CA VAL A 141 0.13 12.56 11.59
C VAL A 141 1.19 11.48 11.40
N GLY A 142 1.95 11.57 10.30
CA GLY A 142 3.01 10.63 9.99
C GLY A 142 3.60 10.84 8.61
N GLN A 143 4.43 9.89 8.19
CA GLN A 143 5.04 9.87 6.87
C GLN A 143 4.81 8.50 6.18
N MET A 144 4.68 8.47 4.86
CA MET A 144 4.50 7.23 4.09
C MET A 144 5.34 7.22 2.82
N ARG A 145 5.65 6.03 2.32
CA ARG A 145 6.29 5.80 1.02
C ARG A 145 5.77 4.50 0.41
N PRO A 146 5.72 4.39 -0.94
CA PRO A 146 5.24 3.17 -1.59
C PRO A 146 6.20 1.99 -1.41
N THR A 147 7.51 2.25 -1.30
CA THR A 147 8.59 1.27 -1.11
C THR A 147 9.75 1.88 -0.35
N ALA A 148 10.55 1.05 0.34
CA ALA A 148 11.68 1.51 1.15
C ALA A 148 12.71 2.39 0.40
N PRO A 149 13.06 2.15 -0.88
CA PRO A 149 14.01 2.99 -1.60
C PRO A 149 13.51 4.41 -1.94
N ARG A 150 12.20 4.66 -1.83
CA ARG A 150 11.60 5.97 -2.09
C ARG A 150 11.63 6.87 -0.87
N GLU A 151 11.62 8.17 -1.13
CA GLU A 151 11.48 9.20 -0.12
C GLU A 151 10.12 9.10 0.57
N ALA A 152 10.10 9.31 1.90
CA ALA A 152 8.87 9.36 2.66
C ALA A 152 8.25 10.77 2.58
N TRP A 153 6.94 10.81 2.40
CA TRP A 153 6.16 12.04 2.30
C TRP A 153 5.37 12.26 3.57
N GLU A 154 5.37 13.50 4.04
CA GLU A 154 4.68 13.90 5.27
C GLU A 154 3.25 14.38 5.00
N TYR A 155 2.34 13.98 5.88
CA TYR A 155 0.95 14.43 5.86
C TYR A 155 0.44 14.86 7.24
N THR A 156 -0.36 15.92 7.23
CA THR A 156 -1.01 16.52 8.40
C THR A 156 -2.44 16.01 8.56
N VAL A 157 -3.07 16.33 9.70
CA VAL A 157 -4.49 16.04 9.95
C VAL A 157 -5.38 16.60 8.85
N ALA A 158 -5.12 17.83 8.38
CA ALA A 158 -5.87 18.44 7.27
C ALA A 158 -5.76 17.63 5.97
N LYS A 159 -4.58 17.11 5.63
CA LYS A 159 -4.39 16.25 4.45
C LYS A 159 -5.16 14.92 4.59
N VAL A 160 -5.22 14.35 5.81
CA VAL A 160 -6.07 13.18 6.07
C VAL A 160 -7.55 13.51 5.88
N ALA A 161 -8.00 14.68 6.37
CA ALA A 161 -9.38 15.14 6.21
C ALA A 161 -9.79 15.34 4.74
N VAL A 162 -8.91 15.91 3.91
CA VAL A 162 -9.13 16.05 2.46
C VAL A 162 -9.42 14.69 1.82
N ASN A 163 -8.60 13.67 2.10
CA ASN A 163 -8.78 12.32 1.54
C ASN A 163 -10.03 11.62 2.10
N ALA A 164 -10.37 11.86 3.37
CA ALA A 164 -11.60 11.35 3.98
C ALA A 164 -12.85 11.94 3.31
N VAL A 165 -12.85 13.25 3.04
CA VAL A 165 -13.94 13.91 2.28
C VAL A 165 -14.02 13.31 0.89
N MET A 166 -12.91 13.19 0.17
CA MET A 166 -12.88 12.61 -1.19
C MET A 166 -13.49 11.20 -1.25
N ALA A 167 -13.26 10.40 -0.21
CA ALA A 167 -13.83 9.06 -0.09
C ALA A 167 -15.34 9.05 0.19
N GLY A 168 -15.94 10.17 0.59
CA GLY A 168 -17.33 10.27 1.05
C GLY A 168 -17.52 9.83 2.50
N ALA A 169 -16.46 9.79 3.31
CA ALA A 169 -16.56 9.43 4.72
C ALA A 169 -17.38 10.48 5.50
N ARG A 170 -17.95 10.07 6.63
CA ARG A 170 -18.59 11.00 7.57
C ARG A 170 -17.62 11.43 8.67
N PRO A 171 -17.78 12.62 9.29
CA PRO A 171 -16.90 13.08 10.36
C PRO A 171 -16.77 12.10 11.53
N GLU A 172 -17.82 11.34 11.86
CA GLU A 172 -17.79 10.34 12.93
C GLU A 172 -16.81 9.19 12.65
N TYR A 173 -16.45 8.96 11.38
CA TYR A 173 -15.49 7.93 10.97
C TYR A 173 -14.04 8.43 11.03
N PHE A 174 -13.86 9.75 11.13
CA PHE A 174 -12.55 10.39 11.01
C PHE A 174 -11.53 9.92 12.06
N PRO A 175 -11.91 9.64 13.33
CA PRO A 175 -10.99 9.04 14.30
C PRO A 175 -10.36 7.72 13.82
N ALA A 176 -11.15 6.83 13.21
CA ALA A 176 -10.65 5.55 12.68
C ALA A 176 -9.72 5.76 11.47
N ILE A 177 -10.04 6.72 10.60
CA ILE A 177 -9.19 7.09 9.45
C ILE A 177 -7.88 7.70 9.93
N LEU A 178 -7.91 8.56 10.96
CA LEU A 178 -6.71 9.12 11.59
C LEU A 178 -5.87 8.04 12.28
N ALA A 179 -6.50 7.05 12.92
CA ALA A 179 -5.80 5.91 13.48
C ALA A 179 -5.07 5.11 12.39
N LEU A 180 -5.73 4.84 11.25
CA LEU A 180 -5.11 4.18 10.10
C LEU A 180 -3.94 5.00 9.54
N ALA A 181 -4.13 6.31 9.39
CA ALA A 181 -3.08 7.22 8.97
C ALA A 181 -1.86 7.17 9.93
N SER A 182 -2.10 7.14 11.24
CA SER A 182 -1.03 7.11 12.24
C SER A 182 -0.16 5.84 12.22
N THR A 183 -0.64 4.76 11.59
CA THR A 183 0.16 3.55 11.41
C THR A 183 1.37 3.76 10.51
N GLN A 184 1.34 4.78 9.64
CA GLN A 184 2.38 5.04 8.63
C GLN A 184 2.61 3.87 7.65
N VAL A 185 1.71 2.88 7.66
CA VAL A 185 1.68 1.79 6.69
C VAL A 185 0.84 2.25 5.51
N THR A 186 1.31 1.97 4.30
CA THR A 186 0.56 2.28 3.09
C THR A 186 -0.46 1.18 2.77
N ALA A 187 -1.66 1.58 2.38
CA ALA A 187 -2.65 0.69 1.78
C ALA A 187 -2.32 0.28 0.34
N ARG A 188 -1.38 0.99 -0.30
CA ARG A 188 -0.97 0.84 -1.71
C ARG A 188 0.54 0.66 -1.83
N PRO A 189 1.10 -0.41 -1.24
CA PRO A 189 2.51 -0.71 -1.39
C PRO A 189 2.81 -1.03 -2.86
N SER A 190 4.00 -0.66 -3.33
CA SER A 190 4.42 -1.00 -4.70
C SER A 190 5.29 -2.25 -4.69
N THR A 191 4.77 -3.32 -5.27
CA THR A 191 5.49 -4.59 -5.46
C THR A 191 4.99 -5.24 -6.74
N THR A 192 5.88 -5.91 -7.48
CA THR A 192 5.53 -6.63 -8.72
C THR A 192 4.45 -7.69 -8.48
N SER A 193 4.40 -8.28 -7.27
CA SER A 193 3.40 -9.26 -6.86
C SER A 193 2.04 -8.65 -6.46
N SER A 194 1.81 -7.36 -6.69
CA SER A 194 0.50 -6.69 -6.55
C SER A 194 -0.18 -6.86 -5.17
N ALA A 195 0.55 -6.60 -4.08
CA ALA A 195 -0.04 -6.60 -2.73
C ALA A 195 -1.02 -5.43 -2.52
N ALA A 196 -2.02 -5.65 -1.69
CA ALA A 196 -2.80 -4.60 -1.03
C ALA A 196 -2.72 -4.74 0.49
N ALA A 197 -3.31 -3.80 1.22
CA ALA A 197 -3.52 -3.90 2.66
C ALA A 197 -4.94 -4.34 3.02
N MET A 198 -5.08 -4.90 4.21
CA MET A 198 -6.34 -5.16 4.89
C MET A 198 -6.39 -4.39 6.21
N ALA A 199 -7.48 -3.67 6.46
CA ALA A 199 -7.67 -2.85 7.66
C ALA A 199 -8.76 -3.46 8.55
N VAL A 200 -8.39 -3.93 9.74
CA VAL A 200 -9.32 -4.53 10.71
C VAL A 200 -9.54 -3.54 11.84
N VAL A 201 -10.80 -3.24 12.14
CA VAL A 201 -11.21 -2.35 13.22
C VAL A 201 -11.75 -3.17 14.39
N ASN A 202 -11.39 -2.75 15.59
CA ASN A 202 -11.66 -3.41 16.86
C ASN A 202 -12.23 -2.43 17.90
N GLY A 203 -12.89 -2.99 18.92
CA GLY A 203 -13.39 -2.25 20.07
C GLY A 203 -14.72 -1.51 19.85
N PRO A 204 -15.13 -0.68 20.82
CA PRO A 204 -16.45 -0.03 20.85
C PRO A 204 -16.78 0.86 19.64
N ILE A 205 -15.77 1.44 18.98
CA ILE A 205 -15.98 2.31 17.82
C ILE A 205 -16.76 1.62 16.69
N ARG A 206 -16.61 0.29 16.55
CA ARG A 206 -17.30 -0.52 15.54
C ARG A 206 -18.82 -0.30 15.62
N GLU A 207 -19.38 -0.35 16.83
CA GLU A 207 -20.80 -0.12 17.08
C GLU A 207 -21.17 1.36 16.95
N GLN A 208 -20.35 2.24 17.53
CA GLN A 208 -20.61 3.69 17.58
C GLN A 208 -20.80 4.31 16.19
N ILE A 209 -20.01 3.85 15.21
CA ILE A 209 -20.07 4.35 13.83
C ILE A 209 -20.83 3.43 12.86
N GLY A 210 -21.41 2.34 13.38
CA GLY A 210 -22.22 1.40 12.62
C GLY A 210 -21.44 0.64 11.55
N MET A 211 -20.22 0.19 11.85
CA MET A 211 -19.46 -0.71 10.98
C MET A 211 -20.16 -2.07 10.83
N ASN A 212 -19.81 -2.81 9.78
CA ASN A 212 -20.27 -4.18 9.58
C ASN A 212 -19.18 -5.21 9.88
N TRP A 213 -19.53 -6.24 10.64
CA TRP A 213 -18.72 -7.42 10.98
C TRP A 213 -19.49 -8.74 10.77
N GLY A 214 -20.62 -8.68 10.08
CA GLY A 214 -21.48 -9.82 9.77
C GLY A 214 -21.35 -10.29 8.32
N VAL A 215 -22.48 -10.71 7.74
CA VAL A 215 -22.54 -11.13 6.34
C VAL A 215 -22.07 -9.99 5.44
N GLY A 216 -21.12 -10.29 4.56
CA GLY A 216 -20.58 -9.31 3.61
C GLY A 216 -19.68 -8.24 4.25
N ALA A 217 -19.11 -8.46 5.44
CA ALA A 217 -18.25 -7.48 6.13
C ALA A 217 -17.10 -6.94 5.27
N MET A 218 -16.48 -7.79 4.44
CA MET A 218 -15.40 -7.42 3.51
C MET A 218 -15.89 -6.90 2.14
N GLY A 219 -17.19 -6.66 1.98
CA GLY A 219 -17.83 -6.25 0.74
C GLY A 219 -18.48 -4.87 0.80
N PRO A 220 -19.18 -4.44 -0.28
CA PRO A 220 -19.71 -3.08 -0.43
C PRO A 220 -21.03 -2.84 0.34
N TYR A 221 -21.29 -3.59 1.41
CA TYR A 221 -22.61 -3.63 2.07
C TYR A 221 -22.71 -2.73 3.30
N ASN A 222 -21.68 -1.93 3.59
CA ASN A 222 -21.68 -0.99 4.69
C ASN A 222 -20.90 0.28 4.34
N HIS A 223 -21.51 1.44 4.61
CA HIS A 223 -20.96 2.75 4.26
C HIS A 223 -19.68 3.08 5.05
N ALA A 224 -19.64 2.78 6.36
CA ALA A 224 -18.46 3.02 7.19
C ALA A 224 -17.27 2.17 6.71
N ASN A 225 -17.45 0.86 6.56
CA ASN A 225 -16.42 -0.04 6.03
C ASN A 225 -15.86 0.45 4.68
N ALA A 226 -16.75 0.74 3.72
CA ALA A 226 -16.36 1.15 2.37
C ALA A 226 -15.60 2.48 2.36
N THR A 227 -16.10 3.50 3.07
CA THR A 227 -15.52 4.85 3.03
C THR A 227 -14.27 5.00 3.89
N ILE A 228 -14.17 4.29 5.03
CA ILE A 228 -12.93 4.24 5.83
C ILE A 228 -11.81 3.58 5.03
N GLY A 229 -12.07 2.42 4.44
CA GLY A 229 -11.11 1.71 3.62
C GLY A 229 -10.67 2.52 2.40
N ARG A 230 -11.63 3.14 1.70
CA ARG A 230 -11.33 4.00 0.55
C ARG A 230 -10.55 5.26 0.94
N ALA A 231 -10.90 5.89 2.07
CA ALA A 231 -10.15 7.05 2.60
C ALA A 231 -8.70 6.69 2.90
N TYR A 232 -8.45 5.51 3.47
CA TYR A 232 -7.10 5.00 3.70
C TYR A 232 -6.35 4.74 2.39
N GLY A 233 -7.01 4.19 1.37
CA GLY A 233 -6.46 4.02 0.02
C GLY A 233 -6.08 5.34 -0.67
N LEU A 234 -6.98 6.33 -0.65
CA LEU A 234 -6.75 7.67 -1.21
C LEU A 234 -5.62 8.40 -0.47
N LEU A 235 -5.65 8.38 0.87
CA LEU A 235 -4.58 8.94 1.69
C LEU A 235 -3.25 8.27 1.35
N SER A 236 -3.21 6.95 1.21
CA SER A 236 -1.98 6.24 0.88
C SER A 236 -1.45 6.69 -0.49
N GLN A 237 -2.30 6.83 -1.50
CA GLN A 237 -1.90 7.32 -2.82
C GLN A 237 -1.36 8.75 -2.76
N ASN A 238 -2.08 9.67 -2.12
CA ASN A 238 -1.78 11.10 -2.13
C ASN A 238 -0.69 11.49 -1.10
N GLY A 239 -0.61 10.75 0.01
CA GLY A 239 0.29 10.99 1.13
C GLY A 239 1.64 10.29 1.06
N GLN A 240 1.86 9.40 0.08
CA GLN A 240 3.14 8.70 -0.12
C GLN A 240 3.96 9.18 -1.33
N GLY A 241 3.49 10.24 -2.01
CA GLY A 241 4.09 10.70 -3.26
C GLY A 241 3.62 9.93 -4.51
N GLY A 242 2.42 9.34 -4.46
CA GLY A 242 1.74 8.74 -5.62
C GLY A 242 1.59 7.22 -5.58
N SER A 243 0.79 6.71 -6.51
CA SER A 243 0.60 5.27 -6.78
C SER A 243 0.38 5.04 -8.29
N LEU A 244 1.26 5.64 -9.09
CA LEU A 244 1.15 5.68 -10.55
C LEU A 244 1.90 4.49 -11.18
N PRO A 245 1.24 3.67 -12.02
CA PRO A 245 1.88 2.54 -12.70
C PRO A 245 3.18 2.93 -13.42
N LEU A 246 4.20 2.09 -13.32
CA LEU A 246 5.55 2.26 -13.90
C LEU A 246 6.37 3.44 -13.31
N HIS A 247 5.75 4.29 -12.49
CA HIS A 247 6.43 5.35 -11.77
C HIS A 247 6.55 4.97 -10.29
N THR A 248 5.48 5.12 -9.51
CA THR A 248 5.46 4.86 -8.07
C THR A 248 4.76 3.56 -7.69
N TYR A 249 4.19 2.86 -8.66
CA TYR A 249 3.54 1.56 -8.52
C TYR A 249 4.00 0.55 -9.57
N LEU A 250 4.30 -0.68 -9.16
CA LEU A 250 4.90 -1.72 -10.02
C LEU A 250 4.13 -3.04 -10.05
N GLY A 251 2.93 -3.12 -9.47
CA GLY A 251 2.16 -4.36 -9.48
C GLY A 251 1.78 -4.80 -10.88
N SER A 252 2.21 -6.01 -11.27
CA SER A 252 2.10 -6.50 -12.63
C SER A 252 0.65 -6.67 -13.11
N GLN A 253 -0.22 -7.22 -12.25
CA GLN A 253 -1.66 -7.37 -12.57
C GLN A 253 -2.51 -6.27 -11.93
N GLY A 254 -2.00 -5.62 -10.88
CA GLY A 254 -2.85 -4.80 -10.01
C GLY A 254 -3.60 -5.65 -8.99
N ASN A 255 -4.30 -4.97 -8.07
CA ASN A 255 -5.10 -5.64 -7.06
C ASN A 255 -6.34 -4.80 -6.71
N GLY A 256 -7.52 -5.37 -6.95
CA GLY A 256 -8.80 -4.70 -6.69
C GLY A 256 -9.06 -4.42 -5.20
N TYR A 257 -8.39 -5.12 -4.29
CA TYR A 257 -8.48 -4.84 -2.86
C TYR A 257 -8.02 -3.42 -2.51
N ALA A 258 -7.16 -2.80 -3.33
CA ALA A 258 -6.66 -1.45 -3.11
C ALA A 258 -7.72 -0.33 -3.20
N TYR A 259 -8.94 -0.63 -3.65
CA TYR A 259 -10.06 0.33 -3.63
C TYR A 259 -10.67 0.50 -2.24
N GLY A 260 -10.83 -0.60 -1.50
CA GLY A 260 -11.49 -0.60 -0.18
C GLY A 260 -10.58 -1.04 0.96
N SER A 261 -9.32 -1.37 0.68
CA SER A 261 -8.31 -1.83 1.65
C SER A 261 -8.82 -2.92 2.59
N ILE A 262 -9.71 -3.78 2.08
CA ILE A 262 -10.44 -4.83 2.80
C ILE A 262 -10.80 -4.35 4.23
N CYS A 263 -11.46 -3.20 4.34
CA CYS A 263 -11.75 -2.59 5.63
C CYS A 263 -13.01 -3.18 6.25
N TYR A 264 -12.88 -3.77 7.44
CA TYR A 264 -14.02 -4.35 8.19
C TYR A 264 -13.77 -4.36 9.69
N ALA A 265 -14.82 -4.68 10.44
CA ALA A 265 -14.83 -4.77 11.90
C ALA A 265 -14.81 -6.23 12.37
N GLU A 266 -14.24 -6.55 13.55
CA GLU A 266 -13.97 -7.95 13.92
C GLU A 266 -15.20 -8.88 14.13
N ASN A 267 -16.25 -8.63 14.91
CA ASN A 267 -17.17 -9.69 15.44
C ASN A 267 -16.62 -10.40 16.68
N GLU A 268 -16.30 -9.54 17.64
CA GLU A 268 -15.74 -9.88 18.94
C GLU A 268 -16.72 -10.72 19.76
N GLU A 269 -18.02 -10.49 19.61
CA GLU A 269 -19.07 -11.04 20.47
C GLU A 269 -19.40 -12.51 20.15
N ARG A 270 -19.13 -12.96 18.92
CA ARG A 270 -19.40 -14.33 18.48
C ARG A 270 -18.14 -15.18 18.31
N SER A 271 -16.96 -14.57 18.39
CA SER A 271 -15.69 -15.28 18.34
C SER A 271 -15.55 -16.23 19.54
N PRO A 272 -15.04 -17.46 19.36
CA PRO A 272 -14.65 -18.31 20.48
C PRO A 272 -13.40 -17.81 21.22
N TRP A 273 -12.64 -16.90 20.62
CA TRP A 273 -11.40 -16.37 21.19
C TRP A 273 -11.51 -14.89 21.53
N LYS A 274 -10.59 -14.42 22.37
CA LYS A 274 -10.49 -12.99 22.69
C LYS A 274 -10.28 -12.15 21.42
N PRO A 275 -10.85 -10.93 21.36
CA PRO A 275 -10.66 -10.00 20.25
C PRO A 275 -9.19 -9.81 19.88
N PHE A 276 -8.92 -9.56 18.61
CA PHE A 276 -7.58 -9.38 18.09
C PHE A 276 -6.81 -8.30 18.85
N HIS A 277 -7.40 -7.12 19.07
CA HIS A 277 -6.75 -6.03 19.81
C HIS A 277 -6.37 -6.41 21.25
N VAL A 278 -7.25 -7.13 21.96
CA VAL A 278 -6.96 -7.62 23.31
C VAL A 278 -5.79 -8.60 23.30
N ARG A 279 -5.70 -9.45 22.26
CA ARG A 279 -4.54 -10.34 22.07
C ARG A 279 -3.25 -9.59 21.75
N GLN A 280 -3.33 -8.35 21.25
CA GLN A 280 -2.18 -7.47 21.03
C GLN A 280 -1.84 -6.61 22.26
N GLY A 281 -2.53 -6.80 23.39
CA GLY A 281 -2.23 -6.12 24.66
C GLY A 281 -3.01 -4.83 24.92
N PHE A 282 -4.06 -4.56 24.15
CA PHE A 282 -5.00 -3.47 24.41
C PHE A 282 -6.13 -3.90 25.37
N GLU A 283 -6.77 -2.93 26.02
CA GLU A 283 -7.94 -3.18 26.86
C GLU A 283 -9.19 -3.43 26.00
N PHE A 284 -10.22 -4.07 26.57
CA PHE A 284 -11.46 -4.40 25.84
C PHE A 284 -12.25 -3.18 25.36
N ASP A 285 -12.11 -2.05 26.05
CA ASP A 285 -12.76 -0.79 25.73
C ASP A 285 -11.91 0.10 24.81
N ASP A 286 -10.68 -0.31 24.49
CA ASP A 286 -9.85 0.36 23.50
C ASP A 286 -10.38 0.13 22.09
N SER A 287 -10.54 1.22 21.34
CA SER A 287 -10.83 1.15 19.90
C SER A 287 -9.54 1.19 19.12
N THR A 288 -9.28 0.16 18.30
CA THR A 288 -8.01 0.05 17.56
C THR A 288 -8.23 -0.25 16.10
N VAL A 289 -7.18 -0.01 15.31
CA VAL A 289 -7.09 -0.45 13.92
C VAL A 289 -5.83 -1.27 13.73
N SER A 290 -5.94 -2.35 12.97
CA SER A 290 -4.83 -3.25 12.65
C SER A 290 -4.67 -3.33 11.13
N VAL A 291 -3.45 -3.18 10.65
CA VAL A 291 -3.13 -3.22 9.22
C VAL A 291 -2.35 -4.49 8.90
N PHE A 292 -2.92 -5.31 8.02
CA PHE A 292 -2.27 -6.50 7.47
C PHE A 292 -1.76 -6.16 6.08
N SER A 293 -0.51 -6.52 5.80
CA SER A 293 0.16 -6.29 4.52
C SER A 293 0.27 -7.57 3.71
N GLY A 294 0.56 -7.46 2.41
CA GLY A 294 0.80 -8.64 1.56
C GLY A 294 -0.48 -9.34 1.09
N CYS A 295 -1.64 -8.70 1.20
CA CYS A 295 -2.91 -9.30 0.76
C CYS A 295 -2.95 -9.38 -0.78
N ARG A 296 -2.79 -10.58 -1.33
CA ARG A 296 -2.70 -10.84 -2.79
C ARG A 296 -3.89 -11.56 -3.37
N SER A 297 -4.42 -12.51 -2.61
CA SER A 297 -5.51 -13.39 -3.05
C SER A 297 -6.31 -13.84 -1.84
N THR A 298 -7.55 -14.25 -2.09
CA THR A 298 -8.43 -14.83 -1.09
C THR A 298 -8.97 -16.15 -1.64
N ALA A 299 -8.83 -17.22 -0.85
CA ALA A 299 -9.50 -18.50 -1.13
C ALA A 299 -10.71 -18.64 -0.21
N TYR A 300 -11.92 -18.65 -0.78
CA TYR A 300 -13.14 -18.89 -0.01
C TYR A 300 -13.37 -20.39 0.17
N THR A 301 -13.67 -20.81 1.40
CA THR A 301 -14.05 -22.19 1.70
C THR A 301 -15.38 -22.23 2.45
N LEU A 302 -16.16 -23.28 2.19
CA LEU A 302 -17.43 -23.54 2.88
C LEU A 302 -17.16 -24.18 4.26
N GLY A 303 -16.49 -23.43 5.15
CA GLY A 303 -16.12 -23.82 6.51
C GLY A 303 -15.31 -25.11 6.59
N LEU A 304 -15.21 -25.67 7.79
CA LEU A 304 -14.55 -26.97 7.98
C LEU A 304 -15.52 -28.10 7.65
N ARG A 305 -15.02 -29.15 7.00
CA ARG A 305 -15.78 -30.39 6.78
C ARG A 305 -15.78 -31.26 8.04
N LYS A 306 -16.81 -32.10 8.24
CA LYS A 306 -16.86 -32.99 9.41
C LYS A 306 -15.73 -34.03 9.40
N LYS A 307 -15.36 -34.50 8.21
CA LYS A 307 -14.25 -35.42 7.97
C LYS A 307 -13.21 -34.73 7.07
N HIS A 308 -11.94 -35.07 7.26
CA HIS A 308 -10.81 -34.63 6.41
C HIS A 308 -10.60 -33.10 6.32
N TRP A 309 -11.07 -32.32 7.29
CA TRP A 309 -10.92 -30.86 7.24
C TRP A 309 -9.44 -30.43 7.23
N GLN A 310 -8.57 -31.11 7.98
CA GLN A 310 -7.13 -30.83 7.96
C GLN A 310 -6.56 -30.96 6.56
N THR A 311 -6.87 -32.06 5.87
CA THR A 311 -6.40 -32.30 4.50
C THR A 311 -6.86 -31.19 3.56
N HIS A 312 -8.13 -30.76 3.66
CA HIS A 312 -8.64 -29.68 2.82
C HIS A 312 -7.98 -28.33 3.11
N VAL A 313 -7.79 -27.98 4.39
CA VAL A 313 -7.11 -26.73 4.77
C VAL A 313 -5.65 -26.76 4.32
N ILE A 314 -4.93 -27.86 4.55
CA ILE A 314 -3.54 -28.03 4.08
C ILE A 314 -3.45 -27.91 2.56
N GLN A 315 -4.37 -28.55 1.82
CA GLN A 315 -4.40 -28.46 0.35
C GLN A 315 -4.69 -27.03 -0.13
N MET A 316 -5.63 -26.33 0.53
CA MET A 316 -5.91 -24.92 0.24
C MET A 316 -4.67 -24.05 0.46
N LEU A 317 -4.02 -24.16 1.62
CA LEU A 317 -2.83 -23.37 1.97
C LEU A 317 -1.66 -23.67 1.03
N ARG A 318 -1.42 -24.94 0.70
CA ARG A 318 -0.39 -25.34 -0.29
C ARG A 318 -0.64 -24.79 -1.69
N GLY A 319 -1.90 -24.48 -2.03
CA GLY A 319 -2.26 -23.89 -3.31
C GLY A 319 -2.13 -22.37 -3.39
N MET A 320 -1.82 -21.69 -2.27
CA MET A 320 -1.67 -20.23 -2.22
C MET A 320 -0.21 -19.80 -2.45
N ASP A 321 0.47 -19.32 -1.42
CA ASP A 321 1.87 -18.86 -1.49
C ASP A 321 2.68 -19.58 -0.41
N PRO A 322 3.74 -20.32 -0.76
CA PRO A 322 4.56 -21.03 0.22
C PRO A 322 5.53 -20.13 0.99
N HIS A 323 5.67 -18.84 0.63
CA HIS A 323 6.68 -17.94 1.17
C HIS A 323 6.13 -16.88 2.14
N GLU A 324 4.81 -16.65 2.17
CA GLU A 324 4.15 -15.70 3.06
C GLU A 324 3.20 -16.42 4.02
N THR A 325 3.13 -15.98 5.28
CA THR A 325 2.21 -16.56 6.26
C THR A 325 0.76 -16.22 5.89
N PRO A 326 -0.15 -17.20 5.82
CA PRO A 326 -1.54 -16.93 5.51
C PRO A 326 -2.23 -16.18 6.66
N THR A 327 -3.22 -15.36 6.33
CA THR A 327 -4.16 -14.82 7.33
C THR A 327 -5.49 -15.54 7.19
N LEU A 328 -5.93 -16.22 8.26
CA LEU A 328 -7.24 -16.85 8.31
C LEU A 328 -8.29 -15.83 8.78
N VAL A 329 -9.18 -15.43 7.87
CA VAL A 329 -10.38 -14.65 8.22
C VAL A 329 -11.54 -15.62 8.35
N LEU A 330 -11.96 -15.86 9.59
CA LEU A 330 -12.93 -16.91 9.92
C LEU A 330 -14.27 -16.28 10.27
N ASP A 331 -15.34 -16.75 9.64
CA ASP A 331 -16.67 -16.48 10.17
C ASP A 331 -16.83 -17.20 11.53
N PRO A 332 -17.67 -16.69 12.44
CA PRO A 332 -17.81 -17.27 13.77
C PRO A 332 -18.11 -18.77 13.77
N ILE A 333 -18.92 -19.28 12.84
CA ILE A 333 -19.26 -20.72 12.79
C ILE A 333 -18.00 -21.53 12.51
N THR A 334 -17.18 -21.10 11.54
CA THR A 334 -15.93 -21.78 11.21
C THR A 334 -14.90 -21.67 12.35
N ALA A 335 -14.82 -20.53 13.04
CA ALA A 335 -13.96 -20.37 14.21
C ALA A 335 -14.31 -21.38 15.32
N HIS A 336 -15.61 -21.52 15.67
CA HIS A 336 -16.06 -22.55 16.62
C HIS A 336 -15.77 -23.98 16.13
N GLN A 337 -15.83 -24.24 14.82
CA GLN A 337 -15.46 -25.55 14.29
C GLN A 337 -13.97 -25.88 14.45
N PHE A 338 -13.07 -24.90 14.42
CA PHE A 338 -11.65 -25.11 14.72
C PHE A 338 -11.46 -25.52 16.19
N VAL A 339 -12.22 -24.94 17.11
CA VAL A 339 -12.25 -25.37 18.51
C VAL A 339 -12.83 -26.78 18.63
N ASP A 340 -14.07 -27.00 18.19
CA ASP A 340 -14.80 -28.26 18.38
C ASP A 340 -14.15 -29.48 17.71
N ARG A 341 -13.49 -29.28 16.56
CA ARG A 341 -12.95 -30.38 15.74
C ARG A 341 -11.43 -30.46 15.75
N GLY A 342 -10.76 -29.34 15.98
CA GLY A 342 -9.31 -29.24 16.01
C GLY A 342 -8.73 -29.21 17.42
N GLY A 343 -9.54 -28.91 18.44
CA GLY A 343 -9.07 -28.74 19.82
C GLY A 343 -8.25 -27.45 20.02
N PHE A 344 -8.43 -26.46 19.16
CA PHE A 344 -7.68 -25.20 19.21
C PHE A 344 -8.34 -24.19 20.16
N ASP A 345 -8.26 -24.45 21.46
CA ASP A 345 -8.87 -23.61 22.50
C ASP A 345 -8.29 -22.17 22.53
N THR A 346 -7.14 -21.95 21.90
CA THR A 346 -6.52 -20.63 21.73
C THR A 346 -6.14 -20.38 20.27
N VAL A 347 -6.04 -19.11 19.88
CA VAL A 347 -5.57 -18.77 18.54
C VAL A 347 -4.12 -19.20 18.33
N ASP A 348 -3.28 -19.15 19.37
CA ASP A 348 -1.87 -19.54 19.28
C ASP A 348 -1.73 -21.03 18.93
N THR A 349 -2.56 -21.90 19.52
CA THR A 349 -2.58 -23.33 19.15
C THR A 349 -2.98 -23.59 17.70
N LEU A 350 -3.78 -22.70 17.10
CA LEU A 350 -4.13 -22.77 15.68
C LEU A 350 -3.03 -22.18 14.78
N ILE A 351 -2.31 -21.16 15.24
CA ILE A 351 -1.18 -20.57 14.52
C ILE A 351 0.01 -21.54 14.48
N ASP A 352 0.25 -22.27 15.56
CA ASP A 352 1.32 -23.26 15.67
C ASP A 352 1.08 -24.50 14.78
N TRP A 353 -0.19 -24.77 14.43
CA TRP A 353 -0.60 -25.89 13.57
C TRP A 353 -0.54 -25.53 12.08
#